data_AF-A0A7J9B0N6-F1
#
_entry.id   AF-A0A7J9B0N6-F1
#
_cell.length_a   1.000
_cell.length_b   1.000
_cell.length_c   1.000
_cell.angle_alpha   90.00
_cell.angle_beta   90.00
_cell.angle_gamma   90.00
#
_symmetry.space_group_name_H-M   'P 1'
#
loop_
_entity.id
_entity.type
_entity.pdbx_description
1 polymer ?
#
loop_
_entity_poly.entity_id
_entity_poly.type
_entity_poly.pdbx_seq_one_letter_code
_entity_poly.pdbx_strand_id
1 'polypeptide(L)' 'MEACTYPYEGVVDAFVTEARACERAMLFAIDMGFKSILLKGDSLSIIKKLKSDAEDRSILRPISQSI' A
#
# COMPACT_ATOMS: atom_id res chain seq x y z
N MET A 1 -12.56 -1.20 -15.06
CA MET A 1 -11.57 -1.89 -14.22
C MET A 1 -10.22 -1.33 -14.65
N GLU A 2 -9.61 -0.51 -13.81
CA GLU A 2 -8.32 0.12 -14.13
C GLU A 2 -7.20 -0.66 -13.45
N ALA A 3 -6.03 -0.68 -14.08
CA ALA A 3 -4.84 -1.34 -13.56
C ALA A 3 -3.75 -0.30 -13.36
N CYS A 4 -3.23 -0.22 -12.14
CA CYS A 4 -2.11 0.66 -11.80
C CYS A 4 -0.88 -0.22 -11.59
N THR A 5 0.05 -0.22 -12.56
CA THR A 5 1.30 -0.99 -12.50
C THR A 5 2.49 -0.05 -12.60
N TYR A 6 3.54 -0.35 -11.84
CA TYR A 6 4.74 0.48 -11.80
C TYR A 6 5.98 -0.42 -11.68
N PRO A 7 7.02 -0.22 -12.51
CA PRO A 7 8.27 -0.97 -12.41
C PRO A 7 9.07 -0.51 -11.18
N TYR A 8 9.41 -1.44 -10.28
CA TYR A 8 10.21 -1.14 -9.09
C TYR A 8 11.38 -2.11 -8.98
N GLU A 9 12.60 -1.60 -9.08
CA GLU A 9 13.83 -2.34 -8.84
C GLU A 9 14.22 -2.18 -7.36
N GLY A 10 14.41 -3.30 -6.64
CA GLY A 10 14.70 -3.29 -5.20
C GLY A 10 13.65 -3.96 -4.32
N VAL A 11 12.81 -4.83 -4.90
CA VAL A 11 11.96 -5.74 -4.11
C VAL A 11 12.84 -6.81 -3.47
N VAL A 12 12.90 -6.80 -2.14
CA VAL A 12 13.66 -7.80 -1.36
C VAL A 12 12.85 -9.08 -1.14
N ASP A 13 11.53 -8.96 -1.01
CA ASP A 13 10.61 -10.09 -0.75
C ASP A 13 9.19 -9.76 -1.23
N ALA A 14 8.36 -10.80 -1.45
CA ALA A 14 6.96 -10.68 -1.85
C ALA A 14 6.14 -9.78 -0.92
N PHE A 15 6.45 -9.77 0.39
CA PHE A 15 5.82 -8.87 1.36
C PHE A 15 6.05 -7.39 1.04
N VAL A 16 7.25 -7.03 0.56
CA VAL A 16 7.59 -5.66 0.18
C VAL A 16 6.86 -5.28 -1.11
N THR A 17 6.73 -6.20 -2.06
CA THR A 17 5.97 -5.99 -3.30
C THR A 17 4.53 -5.63 -3.00
N GLU A 18 3.87 -6.42 -2.14
CA GLU A 18 2.46 -6.20 -1.86
C GLU A 18 2.24 -4.90 -1.10
N ALA A 19 3.10 -4.57 -0.14
CA ALA A 19 3.03 -3.29 0.56
C ALA A 19 3.13 -2.09 -0.40
N ARG A 20 4.07 -2.14 -1.34
CA ARG A 20 4.24 -1.12 -2.38
C ARG A 20 3.06 -1.08 -3.36
N ALA A 21 2.50 -2.24 -3.70
CA ALA A 21 1.31 -2.31 -4.54
C ALA A 21 0.10 -1.68 -3.84
N CYS A 22 -0.09 -1.93 -2.54
CA CYS A 22 -1.14 -1.31 -1.73
C CYS A 22 -0.96 0.21 -1.63
N GLU A 23 0.25 0.70 -1.36
CA GLU A 23 0.59 2.13 -1.37
C GLU A 23 0.22 2.79 -2.69
N ARG A 24 0.69 2.21 -3.80
CA ARG A 24 0.45 2.77 -5.13
C ARG A 24 -1.04 2.75 -5.49
N ALA A 25 -1.77 1.71 -5.08
CA ALA A 25 -3.21 1.64 -5.26
C ALA A 25 -3.95 2.73 -4.47
N MET A 26 -3.52 3.01 -3.24
CA MET A 26 -4.12 4.07 -2.41
C MET A 26 -3.82 5.46 -2.98
N LEU A 27 -2.56 5.76 -3.31
CA LEU A 27 -2.16 7.02 -3.94
C LEU A 27 -2.91 7.25 -5.25
N PHE A 28 -3.00 6.23 -6.11
CA PHE A 28 -3.77 6.30 -7.35
C PHE A 28 -5.24 6.62 -7.09
N ALA A 29 -5.84 6.02 -6.07
CA ALA A 29 -7.24 6.29 -5.75
C ALA A 29 -7.45 7.71 -5.20
N ILE A 30 -6.50 8.22 -4.40
CA ILE A 30 -6.49 9.62 -3.94
C ILE A 30 -6.36 10.58 -5.12
N ASP A 31 -5.41 10.33 -6.03
CA ASP A 31 -5.19 11.14 -7.24
C ASP A 31 -6.42 11.16 -8.15
N MET A 32 -7.17 10.06 -8.20
CA MET A 32 -8.45 9.95 -8.92
C MET A 32 -9.63 10.62 -8.19
N GLY A 33 -9.42 11.15 -6.99
CA GLY A 33 -10.44 11.85 -6.20
C GLY A 33 -11.43 10.92 -5.49
N PHE A 34 -11.11 9.63 -5.32
CA PHE A 34 -11.95 8.72 -4.55
C PHE A 34 -11.89 9.08 -3.06
N LYS A 35 -13.07 9.23 -2.45
CA LYS A 35 -13.22 9.57 -1.02
C LYS A 35 -13.36 8.34 -0.11
N SER A 36 -13.57 7.17 -0.70
CA SER A 36 -13.73 5.90 0.01
C SER A 36 -13.19 4.79 -0.86
N ILE A 37 -12.30 3.99 -0.31
CA ILE A 37 -11.60 2.91 -1.00
C ILE A 37 -11.76 1.61 -0.22
N LEU A 38 -12.10 0.53 -0.93
CA LEU A 38 -12.05 -0.82 -0.40
C LEU A 38 -10.79 -1.51 -0.92
N LEU A 39 -9.75 -1.54 -0.09
CA LEU A 39 -8.51 -2.23 -0.41
C LEU A 39 -8.62 -3.72 -0.05
N LYS A 40 -8.36 -4.61 -1.02
CA LYS A 40 -8.30 -6.06 -0.83
C LYS A 40 -6.92 -6.57 -1.24
N GLY A 41 -6.22 -7.21 -0.30
CA GLY A 41 -4.94 -7.89 -0.52
C GLY A 41 -4.98 -9.32 0.02
N ASP A 42 -3.96 -10.11 -0.26
CA ASP A 42 -3.82 -11.48 0.23
C ASP A 42 -2.97 -11.56 1.51
N SER A 43 -2.16 -10.55 1.82
CA SER A 43 -1.47 -10.44 3.09
C SER A 43 -2.31 -9.74 4.15
N LEU A 44 -2.82 -10.56 5.06
CA LEU A 44 -3.46 -10.11 6.28
C LEU A 44 -2.55 -9.18 7.11
N SER A 45 -1.23 -9.36 7.06
CA SER A 45 -0.25 -8.53 7.78
C SER A 45 -0.19 -7.11 7.23
N ILE A 46 -0.27 -6.95 5.89
CA ILE A 46 -0.34 -5.63 5.24
C ILE A 46 -1.67 -4.95 5.57
N ILE A 47 -2.79 -5.67 5.44
CA ILE A 47 -4.13 -5.15 5.74
C ILE A 47 -4.22 -4.69 7.20
N LYS A 48 -3.69 -5.48 8.15
CA LYS A 48 -3.70 -5.13 9.58
C LYS A 48 -2.86 -3.89 9.86
N LYS A 49 -1.71 -3.74 9.22
CA LYS A 49 -0.86 -2.55 9.37
C LYS A 49 -1.53 -1.29 8.82
N LEU A 50 -2.13 -1.38 7.63
CA LEU A 50 -2.83 -0.25 7.02
C LEU A 50 -4.05 0.22 7.82
N LYS A 51 -4.65 -0.66 8.63
CA LYS A 51 -5.73 -0.32 9.56
C LYS A 51 -5.24 0.19 10.92
N SER A 52 -3.94 0.10 11.21
CA SER A 52 -3.40 0.48 12.51
C SER A 52 -3.11 1.98 12.56
N ASP A 53 -3.68 2.67 13.55
CA ASP A 53 -3.43 4.09 13.84
C ASP A 53 -2.12 4.30 14.65
N ALA A 54 -1.45 3.20 15.03
CA ALA A 54 -0.18 3.28 15.75
C ALA A 54 0.92 3.77 14.82
N GLU A 55 1.90 4.51 15.34
CA GLU A 55 3.13 4.81 14.61
C GLU A 55 3.69 3.50 14.03
N ASP A 56 3.54 3.30 12.72
CA ASP A 56 4.16 2.18 12.02
C ASP A 56 5.64 2.27 12.37
N ARG A 57 6.31 1.21 12.83
CA ARG A 57 7.77 1.15 13.08
C ARG A 57 8.47 0.17 12.15
N SER A 58 7.73 -0.36 11.20
CA SER A 58 8.20 -1.41 10.32
C SER A 58 8.87 -0.85 9.08
N ILE A 59 9.38 -1.74 8.23
CA ILE A 59 9.95 -1.41 6.91
C ILE A 59 8.96 -0.64 6.03
N LEU A 60 7.67 -0.65 6.37
CA LEU A 60 6.59 0.06 5.68
C LEU A 60 6.35 1.49 6.21
N ARG A 61 7.09 1.92 7.24
CA ARG A 61 7.11 3.30 7.73
C ARG A 61 7.16 4.36 6.63
N PRO A 62 8.11 4.30 5.68
CA PRO A 62 8.22 5.33 4.64
C PRO A 62 7.02 5.34 3.68
N ILE A 63 6.32 4.21 3.63
CA ILE A 63 5.21 3.93 2.72
C ILE A 63 3.91 4.48 3.33
N SER A 64 3.68 4.24 4.61
CA SER A 64 2.47 4.74 5.30
C SER A 64 2.52 6.25 5.58
N GLN A 65 3.71 6.86 5.67
CA GLN A 65 3.87 8.29 5.90
C GLN A 65 3.54 9.17 4.69
N SER A 66 3.45 8.57 3.50
CA SER A 66 3.18 9.27 2.24
C SER A 66 1.69 9.19 1.83
N ILE A 67 0.83 8.59 2.67
CA ILE A 67 -0.60 8.39 2.44
C ILE A 67 -1.40 9.30 3.37
#